data_AF-A0A0Q3VFK5-F1
#
_entry.id   AF-A0A0Q3VFK5-F1
#
_cell.length_a   1.000
_cell.length_b   1.000
_cell.length_c   1.000
_cell.angle_alpha   90.00
_cell.angle_beta   90.00
_cell.angle_gamma   90.00
#
_symmetry.space_group_name_H-M   'P 1'
#
loop_
_entity.id
_entity.type
_entity.pdbx_description
1 polymer ?
#
loop_
_entity_poly.entity_id
_entity_poly.type
_entity_poly.pdbx_seq_one_letter_code
_entity_poly.pdbx_strand_id
1 'polypeptide(L)'
;MKKLSVLVTATLITGLVISTGSAFATSQLSKENNKSITEQDDIQSVDSTDFMKFSGLITDVKKDKESLTLIVKNQENDSEMHFPLSDKVLLFNSDTAKAFDKDELAKGFTITAYYDKNKPMTMIYPPRITPELIVVNGKELGQVKVSKFDDQYVSLDNELKLNIADETILLNKQGDEIKKEELQGKELIVFYDISTRSIPAQTTPKKIIVWDNRDKLFEQVQEVVGDDYYIKNGMKLLPIKKVGEHLGYKVKWDSKNATVELGKQNQTIQIYIGKEKYSLNRSLRSFEAVPAVINDAAFVSEEILEVLLNNQ
;
A
#
# COMPACT_ATOMS: atom_id res chain seq x y z
N MET A 1 -63.72 20.28 46.51
CA MET A 1 -62.71 20.86 47.41
C MET A 1 -61.90 21.89 46.63
N LYS A 2 -61.79 23.10 47.21
CA LYS A 2 -60.86 24.24 46.98
C LYS A 2 -60.14 24.31 45.61
N LYS A 3 -60.50 25.27 44.73
CA LYS A 3 -60.04 26.69 44.63
C LYS A 3 -58.51 26.77 44.41
N LEU A 4 -57.93 27.56 43.50
CA LEU A 4 -58.17 28.97 43.19
C LEU A 4 -57.60 29.35 41.80
N SER A 5 -58.24 30.36 41.23
CA SER A 5 -57.90 31.20 40.08
C SER A 5 -56.89 32.33 40.41
N VAL A 6 -56.53 33.09 39.36
CA VAL A 6 -56.10 34.52 39.29
C VAL A 6 -54.58 34.71 39.07
N LEU A 7 -54.05 35.23 37.95
CA LEU A 7 -54.17 36.51 37.19
C LEU A 7 -53.01 37.49 37.54
N VAL A 8 -52.26 37.92 36.51
CA VAL A 8 -51.75 39.30 36.25
C VAL A 8 -50.59 39.78 37.16
N THR A 9 -49.52 40.46 36.71
CA THR A 9 -49.38 41.62 35.81
C THR A 9 -47.89 41.80 35.43
N ALA A 10 -47.63 42.45 34.29
CA ALA A 10 -46.33 42.98 33.91
C ALA A 10 -45.95 44.25 34.70
N THR A 11 -44.65 44.47 34.92
CA THR A 11 -44.07 45.81 35.09
C THR A 11 -42.66 45.88 34.51
N LEU A 12 -42.50 46.89 33.66
CA LEU A 12 -41.33 47.32 32.90
C LEU A 12 -40.58 48.37 33.73
N ILE A 13 -39.27 48.24 33.98
CA ILE A 13 -38.44 49.33 34.52
C ILE A 13 -37.05 49.30 33.85
N THR A 14 -36.82 50.30 32.97
CA THR A 14 -35.60 51.09 32.70
C THR A 14 -34.26 50.53 33.21
N GLY A 15 -33.23 50.31 32.39
CA GLY A 15 -32.52 51.32 31.60
C GLY A 15 -31.30 51.85 32.37
N LEU A 16 -30.09 51.38 32.01
CA LEU A 16 -28.84 52.09 32.32
C LEU A 16 -27.85 51.94 31.15
N VAL A 17 -27.60 53.05 30.47
CA VAL A 17 -26.52 53.25 29.51
C VAL A 17 -25.37 53.90 30.26
N ILE A 18 -24.17 53.31 30.20
CA ILE A 18 -22.92 54.06 30.32
C ILE A 18 -21.98 53.58 29.22
N SER A 19 -21.86 54.42 28.19
CA SER A 19 -20.75 54.49 27.26
C SER A 19 -19.56 55.19 27.91
N THR A 20 -18.35 54.68 27.73
CA THR A 20 -17.24 55.34 27.00
C THR A 20 -15.91 54.64 27.32
N GLY A 21 -15.12 54.40 26.28
CA GLY A 21 -13.81 53.77 26.37
C GLY A 21 -13.28 53.37 25.00
N SER A 22 -13.16 54.33 24.10
CA SER A 22 -12.48 54.17 22.82
C SER A 22 -10.96 54.10 23.07
N ALA A 23 -10.30 53.10 22.49
CA ALA A 23 -8.87 53.17 22.19
C ALA A 23 -8.63 52.54 20.81
N PHE A 24 -8.51 53.41 19.82
CA PHE A 24 -7.87 53.10 18.54
C PHE A 24 -6.36 53.05 18.78
N ALA A 25 -5.70 52.00 18.30
CA ALA A 25 -4.28 52.03 18.01
C ALA A 25 -4.11 51.73 16.51
N THR A 26 -4.01 52.81 15.73
CA THR A 26 -3.44 52.79 14.39
C THR A 26 -1.95 53.08 14.54
N SER A 27 -1.10 52.15 14.13
CA SER A 27 0.24 52.51 13.63
C SER A 27 0.48 51.77 12.32
N GLN A 28 0.49 52.60 11.28
CA GLN A 28 0.93 52.47 9.90
C GLN A 28 1.66 51.20 9.42
N LEU A 29 1.27 50.82 8.20
CA LEU A 29 1.98 49.99 7.23
C LEU A 29 3.48 50.31 7.14
N SER A 30 4.28 49.25 7.10
CA SER A 30 5.36 49.11 6.13
C SER A 30 5.08 47.88 5.26
N LYS A 31 5.20 48.06 3.95
CA LYS A 31 4.99 47.05 2.90
C LYS A 31 6.22 46.14 2.77
N GLU A 32 5.95 44.95 2.21
CA GLU A 32 6.85 44.01 1.51
C GLU A 32 7.82 43.17 2.34
N ASN A 33 7.48 41.89 2.53
CA ASN A 33 7.90 40.86 1.59
C ASN A 33 7.12 39.55 1.76
N ASN A 34 6.70 38.98 0.62
CA ASN A 34 6.04 37.69 0.49
C ASN A 34 6.86 36.56 1.10
N LYS A 35 6.24 35.77 1.99
CA LYS A 35 6.48 34.32 2.05
C LYS A 35 5.20 33.64 2.51
N SER A 36 4.57 32.96 1.55
CA SER A 36 3.41 32.11 1.75
C SER A 36 3.71 31.07 2.85
N ILE A 37 2.93 31.10 3.92
CA ILE A 37 2.81 30.00 4.87
C ILE A 37 1.32 29.69 4.98
N THR A 38 0.96 28.54 4.43
CA THR A 38 -0.06 27.65 4.96
C THR A 38 0.44 26.27 4.54
N GLU A 39 1.32 25.64 5.34
CA GLU A 39 0.95 24.68 6.41
C GLU A 39 -0.08 23.67 5.90
N GLN A 40 0.40 22.50 5.45
CA GLN A 40 0.45 21.28 6.26
C GLN A 40 -0.95 20.75 6.57
N ASP A 41 -1.48 19.97 5.64
CA ASP A 41 -2.24 18.76 5.99
C ASP A 41 -1.25 17.59 6.02
N ASP A 42 -0.38 17.61 7.03
CA ASP A 42 0.36 16.42 7.48
C ASP A 42 -0.61 15.61 8.36
N ILE A 43 -1.60 14.98 7.73
CA ILE A 43 -2.20 13.78 8.31
C ILE A 43 -1.06 12.76 8.30
N GLN A 44 -0.69 12.23 9.48
CA GLN A 44 0.21 11.08 9.59
C GLN A 44 -0.13 10.09 8.47
N SER A 45 0.68 10.04 7.42
CA SER A 45 0.40 9.18 6.28
C SER A 45 0.60 7.76 6.76
N VAL A 46 -0.50 7.07 7.03
CA VAL A 46 -0.45 5.62 7.17
C VAL A 46 0.12 5.12 5.85
N ASP A 47 1.23 4.38 5.92
CA ASP A 47 1.85 3.76 4.75
C ASP A 47 0.90 2.69 4.20
N SER A 48 -0.08 3.13 3.42
CA SER A 48 -1.23 2.32 3.00
C SER A 48 -0.97 1.56 1.71
N THR A 49 0.17 1.78 1.04
CA THR A 49 0.52 1.12 -0.22
C THR A 49 2.02 1.20 -0.49
N ASP A 50 2.55 0.21 -1.19
CA ASP A 50 3.93 0.24 -1.73
C ASP A 50 4.01 0.94 -3.10
N PHE A 51 2.90 1.52 -3.56
CA PHE A 51 2.82 2.21 -4.85
C PHE A 51 2.75 3.72 -4.73
N MET A 52 3.52 4.39 -5.59
CA MET A 52 3.20 5.72 -6.05
C MET A 52 2.35 5.63 -7.32
N LYS A 53 1.57 6.67 -7.60
CA LYS A 53 0.76 6.77 -8.83
C LYS A 53 1.00 8.08 -9.56
N PHE A 54 0.92 8.02 -10.88
CA PHE A 54 0.90 9.19 -11.76
C PHE A 54 -0.27 9.05 -12.74
N SER A 55 -1.15 10.05 -12.75
CA SER A 55 -2.29 10.12 -13.66
C SER A 55 -2.08 11.20 -14.70
N GLY A 56 -2.47 10.91 -15.94
CA GLY A 56 -2.39 11.90 -17.02
C GLY A 56 -2.86 11.37 -18.36
N LEU A 57 -2.76 12.23 -19.37
CA LEU A 57 -3.09 11.94 -20.76
C LEU A 57 -1.86 11.40 -21.48
N ILE A 58 -2.01 10.31 -22.24
CA ILE A 58 -0.99 9.85 -23.18
C ILE A 58 -0.89 10.88 -24.31
N THR A 59 0.23 11.60 -24.38
CA THR A 59 0.51 12.60 -25.42
C THR A 59 1.25 12.03 -26.61
N ASP A 60 1.99 10.93 -26.41
CA ASP A 60 2.73 10.21 -27.44
C ASP A 60 2.97 8.75 -27.04
N VAL A 61 3.07 7.85 -28.02
CA VAL A 61 3.40 6.43 -27.84
C VAL A 61 4.57 6.11 -28.74
N LYS A 62 5.75 5.93 -28.14
CA LYS A 62 6.98 5.58 -28.86
C LYS A 62 7.11 4.06 -28.91
N LYS A 63 6.91 3.49 -30.10
CA LYS A 63 7.20 2.07 -30.39
C LYS A 63 8.53 1.98 -31.14
N ASP A 64 9.48 1.24 -30.59
CA ASP A 64 10.62 0.73 -31.34
C ASP A 64 10.50 -0.81 -31.48
N LYS A 65 11.50 -1.49 -32.05
CA LYS A 65 11.41 -2.93 -32.34
C LYS A 65 11.28 -3.81 -31.08
N GLU A 66 11.70 -3.32 -29.92
CA GLU A 66 11.80 -4.12 -28.68
C GLU A 66 11.14 -3.42 -27.47
N SER A 67 10.75 -2.16 -27.59
CA SER A 67 10.26 -1.34 -26.49
C SER A 67 9.08 -0.47 -26.89
N LEU A 68 8.11 -0.34 -25.96
CA LEU A 68 7.00 0.60 -26.05
C LEU A 68 7.11 1.54 -24.87
N THR A 69 7.19 2.84 -25.14
CA THR A 69 7.25 3.88 -24.11
C THR A 69 6.07 4.83 -24.26
N LEU A 70 5.32 5.02 -23.17
CA LEU A 70 4.25 6.01 -23.09
C LEU A 70 4.82 7.34 -22.60
N ILE A 71 4.48 8.44 -23.28
CA ILE A 71 4.71 9.79 -22.77
C ILE A 71 3.38 10.30 -22.22
N VAL A 72 3.36 10.57 -20.92
CA VAL A 72 2.12 10.87 -20.20
C VAL A 72 2.27 12.21 -19.50
N LYS A 73 1.31 13.10 -19.76
CA LYS A 73 1.30 14.44 -19.20
C LYS A 73 0.11 14.62 -18.27
N ASN A 74 0.39 15.04 -17.04
CA ASN A 74 -0.64 15.46 -16.11
C ASN A 74 -1.16 16.84 -16.53
N GLN A 75 -2.46 16.95 -16.76
CA GLN A 75 -3.08 18.16 -17.31
C GLN A 75 -3.28 19.27 -16.26
N GLU A 76 -3.25 18.94 -14.97
CA GLU A 76 -3.50 19.89 -13.87
C GLU A 76 -2.24 20.66 -13.48
N ASN A 77 -1.09 19.98 -13.44
CA ASN A 77 0.17 20.55 -12.96
C ASN A 77 1.28 20.60 -14.02
N ASP A 78 0.95 20.30 -15.28
CA ASP A 78 1.86 20.29 -16.44
C ASP A 78 3.05 19.30 -16.36
N SER A 79 3.08 18.43 -15.35
CA SER A 79 4.16 17.44 -15.18
C SER A 79 4.10 16.35 -16.24
N GLU A 80 5.26 15.85 -16.65
CA GLU A 80 5.40 14.79 -17.66
C GLU A 80 6.23 13.63 -17.09
N MET A 81 5.81 12.40 -17.39
CA MET A 81 6.56 11.18 -17.06
C MET A 81 6.57 10.24 -18.27
N HIS A 82 7.70 9.53 -18.46
CA HIS A 82 7.83 8.52 -19.51
C HIS A 82 7.79 7.12 -18.89
N PHE A 83 6.89 6.27 -19.39
CA PHE A 83 6.69 4.91 -18.90
C PHE A 83 7.13 3.89 -19.96
N PRO A 84 8.39 3.42 -19.93
CA PRO A 84 8.81 2.26 -20.71
C PRO A 84 8.12 0.99 -20.20
N LEU A 85 7.45 0.27 -21.09
CA LEU A 85 6.65 -0.92 -20.76
C LEU A 85 7.41 -2.20 -21.06
N SER A 86 7.65 -3.00 -20.02
CA SER A 86 8.09 -4.38 -20.14
C SER A 86 6.89 -5.32 -20.36
N ASP A 87 7.16 -6.61 -20.59
CA ASP A 87 6.11 -7.63 -20.74
C ASP A 87 5.46 -8.03 -19.41
N LYS A 88 6.05 -7.60 -18.28
CA LYS A 88 5.54 -7.86 -16.93
C LYS A 88 4.56 -6.81 -16.43
N VAL A 89 4.38 -5.70 -17.17
CA VAL A 89 3.44 -4.63 -16.77
C VAL A 89 2.02 -5.16 -16.88
N LEU A 90 1.24 -5.02 -15.81
CA LEU A 90 -0.19 -5.30 -15.84
C LEU A 90 -0.93 -4.14 -16.51
N LEU A 91 -1.81 -4.44 -17.47
CA LEU A 91 -2.60 -3.44 -18.17
C LEU A 91 -4.08 -3.78 -18.03
N PHE A 92 -4.89 -2.85 -17.51
CA PHE A 92 -6.32 -3.06 -17.28
C PHE A 92 -7.13 -1.82 -17.63
N ASN A 93 -8.40 -2.01 -17.96
CA ASN A 93 -9.37 -0.92 -18.12
C ASN A 93 -10.21 -0.75 -16.84
N SER A 94 -10.37 0.50 -16.37
CA SER A 94 -11.07 0.79 -15.11
C SER A 94 -12.55 0.39 -15.12
N ASP A 95 -13.25 0.57 -16.23
CA ASP A 95 -14.70 0.36 -16.34
C ASP A 95 -15.06 -1.13 -16.43
N THR A 96 -14.28 -1.86 -17.21
CA THR A 96 -14.54 -3.29 -17.48
C THR A 96 -13.81 -4.23 -16.54
N ALA A 97 -12.78 -3.75 -15.84
CA ALA A 97 -11.83 -4.55 -15.07
C ALA A 97 -11.13 -5.66 -15.90
N LYS A 98 -11.18 -5.58 -17.23
CA LYS A 98 -10.54 -6.55 -18.14
C LYS A 98 -9.12 -6.12 -18.48
N ALA A 99 -8.29 -7.10 -18.79
CA ALA A 99 -6.95 -6.85 -19.32
C ALA A 99 -7.08 -5.98 -20.58
N PHE A 100 -6.19 -5.01 -20.71
CA PHE A 100 -6.13 -4.10 -21.84
C PHE A 100 -4.95 -4.46 -22.72
N ASP A 101 -5.17 -4.53 -24.03
CA ASP A 101 -4.11 -4.88 -24.97
C ASP A 101 -3.08 -3.75 -25.06
N LYS A 102 -1.80 -4.10 -24.85
CA LYS A 102 -0.67 -3.16 -24.97
C LYS A 102 -0.61 -2.53 -26.36
N ASP A 103 -1.03 -3.24 -27.40
CA ASP A 103 -1.00 -2.72 -28.77
C ASP A 103 -2.10 -1.73 -29.08
N GLU A 104 -3.20 -1.75 -28.32
CA GLU A 104 -4.30 -0.81 -28.43
C GLU A 104 -3.98 0.55 -27.76
N LEU A 105 -2.92 0.64 -26.95
CA LEU A 105 -2.51 1.90 -26.31
C LEU A 105 -2.19 2.97 -27.36
N ALA A 106 -2.90 4.09 -27.27
CA ALA A 106 -2.80 5.19 -28.21
C ALA A 106 -2.84 6.55 -27.51
N LYS A 107 -2.37 7.57 -28.23
CA LYS A 107 -2.49 8.97 -27.83
C LYS A 107 -3.96 9.33 -27.57
N GLY A 108 -4.19 10.10 -26.50
CA GLY A 108 -5.52 10.58 -26.13
C GLY A 108 -6.20 9.76 -25.04
N PHE A 109 -5.67 8.59 -24.66
CA PHE A 109 -6.15 7.90 -23.45
C PHE A 109 -5.67 8.61 -22.19
N THR A 110 -6.56 8.70 -21.21
CA THR A 110 -6.18 9.00 -19.83
C THR A 110 -5.80 7.71 -19.15
N ILE A 111 -4.67 7.71 -18.45
CA ILE A 111 -4.21 6.56 -17.69
C ILE A 111 -3.84 6.94 -16.26
N THR A 112 -3.78 5.94 -15.39
CA THR A 112 -3.09 5.98 -14.11
C THR A 112 -2.02 4.89 -14.10
N ALA A 113 -0.76 5.29 -14.00
CA ALA A 113 0.37 4.39 -13.85
C ALA A 113 0.73 4.25 -12.37
N TYR A 114 0.82 3.02 -11.88
CA TYR A 114 1.27 2.69 -10.53
C TYR A 114 2.67 2.10 -10.60
N TYR A 115 3.57 2.61 -9.76
CA TYR A 115 4.94 2.14 -9.68
C TYR A 115 5.42 2.03 -8.23
N ASP A 116 6.25 1.03 -7.95
CA ASP A 116 6.84 0.79 -6.63
C ASP A 116 7.52 2.06 -6.10
N LYS A 117 7.14 2.50 -4.89
CA LYS A 117 7.60 3.76 -4.26
C LYS A 117 9.10 3.76 -3.96
N ASN A 118 9.71 2.58 -3.83
CA ASN A 118 11.13 2.39 -3.56
C ASN A 118 11.93 2.08 -4.84
N LYS A 119 11.27 2.00 -6.00
CA LYS A 119 11.96 1.75 -7.27
C LYS A 119 12.91 2.92 -7.59
N PRO A 120 14.18 2.65 -7.89
CA PRO A 120 15.13 3.71 -8.22
C PRO A 120 14.68 4.44 -9.48
N MET A 121 14.52 5.76 -9.37
CA MET A 121 14.17 6.63 -10.47
C MET A 121 15.42 7.32 -11.02
N THR A 122 15.55 7.40 -12.34
CA THR A 122 16.65 8.12 -12.99
C THR A 122 16.49 9.63 -12.75
N MET A 123 17.56 10.34 -12.37
CA MET A 123 17.56 11.81 -12.16
C MET A 123 17.51 12.64 -13.48
N ILE A 124 17.06 12.05 -14.58
CA ILE A 124 16.90 12.74 -15.86
C ILE A 124 15.47 13.26 -15.99
N TYR A 125 15.28 14.46 -16.56
CA TYR A 125 13.97 15.05 -16.79
C TYR A 125 13.58 14.94 -18.29
N PRO A 126 12.34 14.54 -18.64
CA PRO A 126 11.30 14.04 -17.74
C PRO A 126 11.67 12.70 -17.08
N PRO A 127 11.20 12.44 -15.85
CA PRO A 127 11.47 11.18 -15.16
C PRO A 127 10.99 9.98 -15.96
N ARG A 128 11.76 8.89 -15.87
CA ARG A 128 11.46 7.62 -16.54
C ARG A 128 11.40 6.49 -15.54
N ILE A 129 10.34 5.70 -15.60
CA ILE A 129 10.16 4.56 -14.70
C ILE A 129 9.26 3.51 -15.34
N THR A 130 9.66 2.24 -15.32
CA THR A 130 8.77 1.16 -15.74
C THR A 130 7.72 0.94 -14.64
N PRO A 131 6.41 1.08 -14.94
CA PRO A 131 5.37 0.86 -13.95
C PRO A 131 5.12 -0.63 -13.73
N GLU A 132 4.44 -0.95 -12.64
CA GLU A 132 3.94 -2.29 -12.32
C GLU A 132 2.55 -2.51 -12.91
N LEU A 133 1.71 -1.47 -12.87
CA LEU A 133 0.33 -1.50 -13.34
C LEU A 133 0.03 -0.21 -14.11
N ILE A 134 -0.64 -0.35 -15.24
CA ILE A 134 -1.30 0.74 -15.96
C ILE A 134 -2.80 0.47 -15.99
N VAL A 135 -3.56 1.44 -15.51
CA VAL A 135 -5.01 1.49 -15.65
C VAL A 135 -5.34 2.47 -16.76
N VAL A 136 -6.02 2.01 -17.81
CA VAL A 136 -6.66 2.88 -18.80
C VAL A 136 -7.98 3.35 -18.21
N ASN A 137 -8.07 4.65 -17.94
CA ASN A 137 -9.24 5.27 -17.34
C ASN A 137 -10.32 5.37 -18.41
N GLY A 138 -11.42 4.67 -18.17
CA GLY A 138 -12.60 4.74 -19.00
C GLY A 138 -13.40 6.01 -18.77
N LYS A 139 -14.61 6.03 -19.34
CA LYS A 139 -15.51 7.20 -19.30
C LYS A 139 -16.72 6.98 -18.40
N GLU A 140 -16.91 5.75 -17.95
CA GLU A 140 -18.00 5.36 -17.05
C GLU A 140 -17.56 5.54 -15.59
N LEU A 141 -18.24 4.84 -14.69
CA LEU A 141 -18.02 4.94 -13.25
C LEU A 141 -16.86 4.04 -12.75
N GLY A 142 -16.06 3.44 -13.62
CA GLY A 142 -15.02 2.51 -13.24
C GLY A 142 -13.90 3.17 -12.43
N GLN A 143 -13.60 2.58 -11.28
CA GLN A 143 -12.59 3.05 -10.33
C GLN A 143 -11.61 1.93 -9.99
N VAL A 144 -10.37 2.33 -9.69
CA VAL A 144 -9.32 1.41 -9.22
C VAL A 144 -8.68 1.97 -7.97
N LYS A 145 -8.64 1.16 -6.90
CA LYS A 145 -7.86 1.45 -5.69
C LYS A 145 -6.75 0.41 -5.55
N VAL A 146 -5.53 0.89 -5.35
CA VAL A 146 -4.37 0.06 -5.00
C VAL A 146 -3.99 0.41 -3.57
N SER A 147 -4.11 -0.54 -2.66
CA SER A 147 -3.82 -0.34 -1.23
C SER A 147 -3.68 -1.67 -0.49
N LYS A 148 -3.02 -1.65 0.66
CA LYS A 148 -3.04 -2.70 1.67
C LYS A 148 -4.39 -2.68 2.39
N PHE A 149 -4.97 -3.86 2.62
CA PHE A 149 -6.24 -4.02 3.35
C PHE A 149 -6.03 -4.87 4.60
N ASP A 150 -6.70 -4.48 5.69
CA ASP A 150 -6.71 -5.24 6.94
C ASP A 150 -7.57 -6.51 6.84
N ASP A 151 -7.60 -7.29 7.92
CA ASP A 151 -8.37 -8.54 8.01
C ASP A 151 -9.89 -8.33 7.91
N GLN A 152 -10.36 -7.08 8.06
CA GLN A 152 -11.76 -6.68 7.90
C GLN A 152 -12.04 -6.08 6.52
N TYR A 153 -11.08 -6.17 5.60
CA TYR A 153 -11.11 -5.60 4.25
C TYR A 153 -11.32 -4.08 4.24
N VAL A 154 -10.77 -3.38 5.22
CA VAL A 154 -10.65 -1.92 5.24
C VAL A 154 -9.26 -1.53 4.76
N SER A 155 -9.18 -0.59 3.82
CA SER A 155 -7.89 -0.09 3.35
C SER A 155 -7.16 0.60 4.50
N LEU A 156 -5.83 0.50 4.55
CA LEU A 156 -5.07 1.04 5.69
C LEU A 156 -5.15 2.57 5.81
N ASP A 157 -5.49 3.28 4.73
CA ASP A 157 -5.81 4.72 4.75
C ASP A 157 -7.25 5.03 5.22
N ASN A 158 -8.03 4.02 5.57
CA ASN A 158 -9.42 4.10 6.04
C ASN A 158 -10.37 4.79 5.03
N GLU A 159 -10.05 4.75 3.74
CA GLU A 159 -10.89 5.34 2.69
C GLU A 159 -11.93 4.37 2.13
N LEU A 160 -11.62 3.07 2.04
CA LEU A 160 -12.46 2.09 1.36
C LEU A 160 -12.57 0.79 2.15
N LYS A 161 -13.79 0.29 2.31
CA LYS A 161 -14.11 -1.02 2.86
C LYS A 161 -14.77 -1.88 1.79
N LEU A 162 -14.29 -3.12 1.65
CA LEU A 162 -14.76 -4.04 0.62
C LEU A 162 -15.80 -5.01 1.19
N ASN A 163 -16.91 -5.15 0.48
CA ASN A 163 -17.89 -6.21 0.69
C ASN A 163 -17.71 -7.25 -0.42
N ILE A 164 -16.94 -8.30 -0.13
CA ILE A 164 -16.62 -9.35 -1.13
C ILE A 164 -17.84 -10.25 -1.34
N ALA A 165 -18.43 -10.18 -2.54
CA ALA A 165 -19.56 -10.98 -2.96
C ALA A 165 -19.10 -12.23 -3.74
N ASP A 166 -20.00 -13.18 -3.95
CA ASP A 166 -19.68 -14.45 -4.62
C ASP A 166 -19.30 -14.25 -6.10
N GLU A 167 -19.83 -13.20 -6.73
CA GLU A 167 -19.52 -12.80 -8.10
C GLU A 167 -18.22 -11.99 -8.24
N THR A 168 -17.59 -11.59 -7.14
CA THR A 168 -16.33 -10.84 -7.19
C THR A 168 -15.22 -11.75 -7.71
N ILE A 169 -14.60 -11.37 -8.82
CA ILE A 169 -13.48 -12.13 -9.41
C ILE A 169 -12.22 -11.93 -8.55
N LEU A 170 -11.64 -13.01 -8.04
CA LEU A 170 -10.44 -12.97 -7.19
C LEU A 170 -9.26 -13.65 -7.90
N LEU A 171 -8.20 -12.89 -8.19
CA LEU A 171 -7.02 -13.40 -8.90
C LEU A 171 -5.72 -13.07 -8.16
N ASN A 172 -4.69 -13.86 -8.38
CA ASN A 172 -3.31 -13.47 -8.11
C ASN A 172 -2.73 -12.64 -9.29
N LYS A 173 -1.48 -12.18 -9.18
CA LYS A 173 -0.81 -11.41 -10.24
C LYS A 173 -0.53 -12.21 -11.53
N GLN A 174 -0.50 -13.54 -11.44
CA GLN A 174 -0.34 -14.46 -12.57
C GLN A 174 -1.66 -14.67 -13.33
N GLY A 175 -2.80 -14.29 -12.74
CA GLY A 175 -4.13 -14.49 -13.29
C GLY A 175 -4.81 -15.79 -12.85
N ASP A 176 -4.23 -16.53 -11.89
CA ASP A 176 -4.88 -17.70 -11.32
C ASP A 176 -5.96 -17.29 -10.31
N GLU A 177 -7.04 -18.06 -10.24
CA GLU A 177 -8.10 -17.89 -9.26
C GLU A 177 -7.61 -18.22 -7.84
N ILE A 178 -7.97 -17.39 -6.89
CA ILE A 178 -7.61 -17.54 -5.47
C ILE A 178 -8.84 -17.47 -4.57
N LYS A 179 -8.66 -17.89 -3.31
CA LYS A 179 -9.73 -17.86 -2.31
C LYS A 179 -9.75 -16.54 -1.54
N LYS A 180 -10.89 -16.26 -0.91
CA LYS A 180 -11.13 -15.03 -0.15
C LYS A 180 -10.19 -14.88 1.06
N GLU A 181 -9.74 -15.98 1.64
CA GLU A 181 -8.79 -15.98 2.76
C GLU A 181 -7.41 -15.45 2.35
N GLU A 182 -7.05 -15.55 1.07
CA GLU A 182 -5.75 -15.13 0.54
C GLU A 182 -5.64 -13.60 0.33
N LEU A 183 -6.75 -12.87 0.52
CA LEU A 183 -6.79 -11.40 0.41
C LEU A 183 -6.29 -10.69 1.67
N GLN A 184 -6.29 -11.36 2.83
CA GLN A 184 -6.08 -10.73 4.14
C GLN A 184 -4.66 -10.22 4.34
N GLY A 185 -4.52 -8.96 4.77
CA GLY A 185 -3.21 -8.35 5.04
C GLY A 185 -2.34 -8.16 3.80
N LYS A 186 -2.94 -8.20 2.60
CA LYS A 186 -2.23 -8.07 1.32
C LYS A 186 -2.46 -6.71 0.69
N GLU A 187 -1.55 -6.36 -0.21
CA GLU A 187 -1.78 -5.27 -1.15
C GLU A 187 -2.71 -5.74 -2.28
N LEU A 188 -3.77 -5.01 -2.51
CA LEU A 188 -4.84 -5.37 -3.43
C LEU A 188 -4.99 -4.29 -4.50
N ILE A 189 -5.20 -4.72 -5.74
CA ILE A 189 -5.69 -3.89 -6.84
C ILE A 189 -7.19 -4.18 -6.98
N VAL A 190 -8.00 -3.23 -6.56
CA VAL A 190 -9.46 -3.36 -6.44
C VAL A 190 -10.14 -2.57 -7.54
N PHE A 191 -10.90 -3.25 -8.39
CA PHE A 191 -11.74 -2.66 -9.44
C PHE A 191 -13.20 -2.63 -8.97
N TYR A 192 -13.82 -1.45 -8.99
CA TYR A 192 -15.20 -1.24 -8.56
C TYR A 192 -15.83 -0.05 -9.30
N ASP A 193 -17.16 0.12 -9.22
CA ASP A 193 -17.83 1.24 -9.90
C ASP A 193 -18.30 2.31 -8.92
N ILE A 194 -19.27 1.94 -8.08
CA ILE A 194 -19.90 2.86 -7.14
C ILE A 194 -19.58 2.45 -5.71
N SER A 195 -19.56 3.43 -4.83
CA SER A 195 -19.39 3.23 -3.39
C SER A 195 -20.39 4.09 -2.61
N THR A 196 -20.59 3.75 -1.34
CA THR A 196 -21.35 4.59 -0.41
C THR A 196 -20.61 5.88 -0.12
N ARG A 197 -21.31 6.86 0.46
CA ARG A 197 -20.72 8.13 0.93
C ARG A 197 -20.21 8.08 2.39
N SER A 198 -20.04 6.89 2.97
CA SER A 198 -19.54 6.73 4.33
C SER A 198 -18.02 6.92 4.40
N ILE A 199 -17.46 6.98 5.61
CA ILE A 199 -16.02 6.94 5.86
C ILE A 199 -15.76 5.75 6.82
N PRO A 200 -15.07 4.67 6.38
CA PRO A 200 -14.67 4.42 5.00
C PRO A 200 -15.88 4.26 4.07
N ALA A 201 -15.71 4.59 2.78
CA ALA A 201 -16.69 4.29 1.75
C ALA A 201 -16.80 2.77 1.59
N GLN A 202 -17.97 2.26 1.24
CA GLN A 202 -18.19 0.82 1.09
C GLN A 202 -18.54 0.49 -0.35
N THR A 203 -17.96 -0.59 -0.89
CA THR A 203 -18.24 -1.05 -2.26
C THR A 203 -18.26 -2.57 -2.33
N THR A 204 -18.93 -3.10 -3.35
CA THR A 204 -18.81 -4.49 -3.78
C THR A 204 -17.91 -4.52 -5.01
N PRO A 205 -16.68 -5.06 -4.90
CA PRO A 205 -15.74 -5.05 -6.03
C PRO A 205 -16.19 -5.96 -7.17
N LYS A 206 -15.88 -5.55 -8.40
CA LYS A 206 -15.99 -6.41 -9.60
C LYS A 206 -14.86 -7.42 -9.66
N LYS A 207 -13.65 -6.96 -9.35
CA LYS A 207 -12.43 -7.76 -9.42
C LYS A 207 -11.44 -7.28 -8.37
N ILE A 208 -10.75 -8.23 -7.76
CA ILE A 208 -9.60 -7.99 -6.90
C ILE A 208 -8.44 -8.81 -7.44
N ILE A 209 -7.30 -8.14 -7.60
CA ILE A 209 -6.03 -8.80 -7.89
C ILE A 209 -5.15 -8.63 -6.65
N VAL A 210 -4.68 -9.72 -6.08
CA VAL A 210 -3.67 -9.67 -5.01
C VAL A 210 -2.33 -9.30 -5.63
N TRP A 211 -1.81 -8.15 -5.23
CA TRP A 211 -0.46 -7.76 -5.55
C TRP A 211 0.49 -8.47 -4.58
N ASP A 212 1.12 -9.51 -5.10
CA ASP A 212 2.06 -10.31 -4.34
C ASP A 212 3.49 -10.07 -4.82
N ASN A 213 4.25 -9.25 -4.09
CA ASN A 213 5.64 -8.99 -4.42
C ASN A 213 6.58 -10.12 -3.94
N ARG A 214 6.04 -11.21 -3.36
CA ARG A 214 6.85 -12.33 -2.83
C ARG A 214 7.81 -12.87 -3.87
N ASP A 215 7.41 -13.02 -5.13
CA ASP A 215 8.30 -13.59 -6.17
C ASP A 215 9.58 -12.76 -6.35
N LYS A 216 9.46 -11.42 -6.37
CA LYS A 216 10.62 -10.52 -6.49
C LYS A 216 11.51 -10.59 -5.26
N LEU A 217 10.91 -10.65 -4.08
CA LEU A 217 11.70 -10.79 -2.85
C LEU A 217 12.32 -12.17 -2.73
N PHE A 218 11.67 -13.21 -3.24
CA PHE A 218 12.20 -14.56 -3.29
C PHE A 218 13.40 -14.63 -4.25
N GLU A 219 13.30 -14.02 -5.44
CA GLU A 219 14.43 -13.84 -6.37
C GLU A 219 15.60 -13.10 -5.71
N GLN A 220 15.33 -12.00 -5.00
CA GLN A 220 16.36 -11.24 -4.26
C GLN A 220 17.00 -12.07 -3.13
N VAL A 221 16.20 -12.83 -2.38
CA VAL A 221 16.70 -13.74 -1.35
C VAL A 221 17.57 -14.82 -1.99
N GLN A 222 17.17 -15.39 -3.12
CA GLN A 222 17.97 -16.38 -3.84
C GLN A 222 19.29 -15.80 -4.33
N GLU A 223 19.29 -14.58 -4.87
CA GLU A 223 20.50 -13.87 -5.30
C GLU A 223 21.45 -13.61 -4.12
N VAL A 224 20.91 -13.17 -2.98
CA VAL A 224 21.69 -12.92 -1.76
C VAL A 224 22.21 -14.21 -1.15
N VAL A 225 21.41 -15.28 -1.12
CA VAL A 225 21.85 -16.58 -0.63
C VAL A 225 22.94 -17.13 -1.53
N GLY A 226 22.76 -17.10 -2.86
CA GLY A 226 23.66 -17.71 -3.83
C GLY A 226 23.80 -19.21 -3.59
N ASP A 227 25.03 -19.70 -3.52
CA ASP A 227 25.35 -21.12 -3.27
C ASP A 227 25.43 -21.48 -1.77
N ASP A 228 25.16 -20.52 -0.87
CA ASP A 228 25.22 -20.71 0.58
C ASP A 228 23.91 -21.36 1.09
N TYR A 229 23.61 -22.57 0.62
CA TYR A 229 22.47 -23.36 1.05
C TYR A 229 22.86 -24.83 1.26
N TYR A 230 22.03 -25.56 1.99
CA TYR A 230 22.21 -26.99 2.21
C TYR A 230 20.94 -27.76 1.91
N ILE A 231 21.06 -28.95 1.33
CA ILE A 231 19.93 -29.86 1.19
C ILE A 231 19.98 -30.87 2.34
N LYS A 232 18.90 -30.94 3.11
CA LYS A 232 18.72 -31.92 4.19
C LYS A 232 17.34 -32.55 4.05
N ASN A 233 17.31 -33.88 3.93
CA ASN A 233 16.07 -34.65 3.71
C ASN A 233 15.24 -34.17 2.51
N GLY A 234 15.91 -33.78 1.42
CA GLY A 234 15.24 -33.26 0.21
C GLY A 234 14.77 -31.81 0.33
N MET A 235 14.93 -31.17 1.47
CA MET A 235 14.55 -29.77 1.68
C MET A 235 15.76 -28.84 1.70
N LYS A 236 15.57 -27.66 1.11
CA LYS A 236 16.58 -26.61 1.05
C LYS A 236 16.58 -25.81 2.34
N LEU A 237 17.74 -25.73 2.98
CA LEU A 237 18.00 -24.94 4.16
C LEU A 237 18.78 -23.67 3.79
N LEU A 238 18.32 -22.53 4.28
CA LEU A 238 18.85 -21.20 4.02
C LEU A 238 19.48 -20.59 5.28
N PRO A 239 20.53 -19.75 5.14
CA PRO A 239 21.23 -19.10 6.25
C PRO A 239 20.35 -17.99 6.81
N ILE A 240 19.65 -18.26 7.92
CA ILE A 240 18.55 -17.41 8.40
C ILE A 240 18.99 -16.00 8.80
N LYS A 241 20.23 -15.84 9.25
CA LYS A 241 20.79 -14.53 9.58
C LYS A 241 20.89 -13.65 8.34
N LYS A 242 21.50 -14.19 7.28
CA LYS A 242 21.71 -13.51 5.99
C LYS A 242 20.38 -13.13 5.36
N VAL A 243 19.44 -14.09 5.30
CA VAL A 243 18.08 -13.89 4.78
C VAL A 243 17.33 -12.84 5.60
N GLY A 244 17.31 -12.98 6.93
CA GLY A 244 16.60 -12.07 7.83
C GLY A 244 17.11 -10.64 7.73
N GLU A 245 18.43 -10.44 7.78
CA GLU A 245 19.06 -9.12 7.67
C GLU A 245 18.77 -8.46 6.31
N HIS A 246 18.82 -9.22 5.22
CA HIS A 246 18.47 -8.71 3.88
C HIS A 246 17.00 -8.24 3.80
N LEU A 247 16.09 -8.99 4.43
CA LEU A 247 14.66 -8.67 4.51
C LEU A 247 14.32 -7.59 5.56
N GLY A 248 15.33 -6.98 6.19
CA GLY A 248 15.19 -5.89 7.15
C GLY A 248 14.82 -6.33 8.57
N TYR A 249 14.98 -7.61 8.92
CA TYR A 249 14.80 -8.09 10.29
C TYR A 249 16.05 -7.85 11.12
N LYS A 250 15.86 -7.51 12.40
CA LYS A 250 16.91 -7.57 13.39
C LYS A 250 17.05 -9.01 13.87
N VAL A 251 18.19 -9.64 13.58
CA VAL A 251 18.45 -11.04 13.95
C VAL A 251 19.36 -11.13 15.18
N LYS A 252 18.97 -11.92 16.17
CA LYS A 252 19.75 -12.20 17.38
C LYS A 252 19.91 -13.70 17.60
N TRP A 253 21.11 -14.11 18.00
CA TRP A 253 21.39 -15.47 18.45
C TRP A 253 21.39 -15.53 19.98
N ASP A 254 20.67 -16.50 20.53
CA ASP A 254 20.73 -16.88 21.94
C ASP A 254 21.39 -18.25 22.05
N SER A 255 22.67 -18.24 22.46
CA SER A 255 23.46 -19.45 22.65
C SER A 255 23.00 -20.32 23.80
N LYS A 256 22.39 -19.73 24.84
CA LYS A 256 21.93 -20.45 26.03
C LYS A 256 20.71 -21.31 25.69
N ASN A 257 19.81 -20.78 24.89
CA ASN A 257 18.56 -21.45 24.51
C ASN A 257 18.62 -22.13 23.13
N ALA A 258 19.71 -21.95 22.39
CA ALA A 258 19.87 -22.37 21.00
C ALA A 258 18.72 -21.85 20.12
N THR A 259 18.47 -20.54 20.17
CA THR A 259 17.40 -19.90 19.40
C THR A 259 17.88 -18.73 18.57
N VAL A 260 17.30 -18.56 17.38
CA VAL A 260 17.40 -17.35 16.58
C VAL A 260 16.13 -16.54 16.75
N GLU A 261 16.25 -15.28 17.17
CA GLU A 261 15.15 -14.32 17.24
C GLU A 261 15.25 -13.34 16.08
N LEU A 262 14.15 -13.17 15.32
CA LEU A 262 14.01 -12.17 14.28
C LEU A 262 12.92 -11.18 14.67
N GLY A 263 13.24 -9.89 14.68
CA GLY A 263 12.29 -8.83 14.98
C GLY A 263 12.18 -7.80 13.86
N LYS A 264 10.96 -7.47 13.46
CA LYS A 264 10.65 -6.37 12.51
C LYS A 264 9.30 -5.76 12.88
N GLN A 265 9.28 -4.44 13.15
CA GLN A 265 8.07 -3.72 13.61
C GLN A 265 7.38 -4.45 14.78
N ASN A 266 6.11 -4.88 14.62
CA ASN A 266 5.32 -5.59 15.62
C ASN A 266 5.43 -7.12 15.52
N GLN A 267 6.32 -7.64 14.68
CA GLN A 267 6.51 -9.08 14.47
C GLN A 267 7.76 -9.58 15.20
N THR A 268 7.61 -10.68 15.94
CA THR A 268 8.71 -11.42 16.55
C THR A 268 8.62 -12.89 16.14
N ILE A 269 9.70 -13.41 15.56
CA ILE A 269 9.85 -14.81 15.18
C ILE A 269 10.97 -15.40 16.03
N GLN A 270 10.71 -16.51 16.71
CA GLN A 270 11.73 -17.24 17.48
C GLN A 270 11.85 -18.66 16.93
N ILE A 271 13.01 -18.97 16.36
CA ILE A 271 13.34 -20.26 15.75
C ILE A 271 14.14 -21.08 16.74
N TYR A 272 13.73 -22.31 17.00
CA TYR A 272 14.41 -23.22 17.93
C TYR A 272 15.32 -24.17 17.17
N ILE A 273 16.64 -24.03 17.32
CA ILE A 273 17.60 -24.90 16.66
C ILE A 273 17.52 -26.31 17.23
N GLY A 274 17.59 -27.31 16.34
CA GLY A 274 17.44 -28.72 16.69
C GLY A 274 16.00 -29.14 16.99
N LYS A 275 15.01 -28.28 16.76
CA LYS A 275 13.58 -28.59 16.97
C LYS A 275 12.78 -28.15 15.75
N GLU A 276 11.82 -28.96 15.33
CA GLU A 276 10.93 -28.70 14.18
C GLU A 276 9.85 -27.66 14.50
N LYS A 277 10.24 -26.55 15.14
CA LYS A 277 9.31 -25.51 15.55
C LYS A 277 9.91 -24.12 15.56
N TYR A 278 9.04 -23.16 15.36
CA TYR A 278 9.27 -21.75 15.63
C TYR A 278 8.03 -21.14 16.28
N SER A 279 8.19 -19.94 16.81
CA SER A 279 7.11 -19.13 17.35
C SER A 279 6.98 -17.88 16.50
N LEU A 280 5.78 -17.56 16.03
CA LEU A 280 5.44 -16.32 15.36
C LEU A 280 4.47 -15.56 16.28
N ASN A 281 4.89 -14.41 16.82
CA ASN A 281 4.09 -13.63 17.76
C ASN A 281 3.52 -14.49 18.91
N ARG A 282 4.34 -15.40 19.44
CA ARG A 282 4.00 -16.38 20.51
C ARG A 282 3.12 -17.56 20.06
N SER A 283 2.65 -17.58 18.83
CA SER A 283 1.94 -18.72 18.25
C SER A 283 2.94 -19.76 17.73
N LEU A 284 2.85 -20.99 18.23
CA LEU A 284 3.75 -22.06 17.83
C LEU A 284 3.41 -22.58 16.43
N ARG A 285 4.42 -22.81 15.62
CA ARG A 285 4.37 -23.34 14.26
C ARG A 285 5.46 -24.41 14.10
N SER A 286 5.33 -25.24 13.07
CA SER A 286 6.29 -26.32 12.79
C SER A 286 7.11 -26.05 11.53
N PHE A 287 8.30 -26.63 11.49
CA PHE A 287 9.07 -26.78 10.26
C PHE A 287 8.91 -28.21 9.75
N GLU A 288 8.98 -28.39 8.44
CA GLU A 288 9.12 -29.71 7.82
C GLU A 288 10.55 -30.27 7.97
N ALA A 289 11.57 -29.41 8.14
CA ALA A 289 12.94 -29.84 8.43
C ALA A 289 13.52 -29.14 9.66
N VAL A 290 14.19 -29.94 10.49
CA VAL A 290 14.88 -29.49 11.70
C VAL A 290 15.92 -28.41 11.38
N PRO A 291 15.76 -27.17 11.88
CA PRO A 291 16.79 -26.14 11.84
C PRO A 291 18.10 -26.63 12.46
N ALA A 292 19.22 -26.30 11.83
CA ALA A 292 20.54 -26.80 12.21
C ALA A 292 21.58 -25.68 12.21
N VAL A 293 22.65 -25.87 12.98
CA VAL A 293 23.86 -25.06 12.82
C VAL A 293 24.80 -25.79 11.86
N ILE A 294 25.21 -25.12 10.80
CA ILE A 294 26.16 -25.61 9.80
C ILE A 294 27.19 -24.51 9.62
N ASN A 295 28.48 -24.84 9.77
CA ASN A 295 29.59 -23.86 9.69
C ASN A 295 29.36 -22.60 10.54
N ASP A 296 29.00 -22.79 11.81
CA ASP A 296 28.72 -21.73 12.79
C ASP A 296 27.57 -20.76 12.44
N ALA A 297 26.78 -21.08 11.41
CA ALA A 297 25.58 -20.33 11.03
C ALA A 297 24.32 -21.17 11.19
N ALA A 298 23.22 -20.53 11.57
CA ALA A 298 21.93 -21.18 11.67
C ALA A 298 21.27 -21.28 10.28
N PHE A 299 20.85 -22.49 9.93
CA PHE A 299 20.17 -22.84 8.69
C PHE A 299 18.77 -23.36 8.99
N VAL A 300 17.80 -22.89 8.21
CA VAL A 300 16.37 -23.18 8.38
C VAL A 300 15.75 -23.51 7.05
N SER A 301 14.68 -24.29 7.04
CA SER A 301 13.95 -24.64 5.82
C SER A 301 13.46 -23.40 5.06
N GLU A 302 13.54 -23.44 3.73
CA GLU A 302 13.11 -22.37 2.81
C GLU A 302 11.63 -21.96 3.01
N GLU A 303 10.81 -22.86 3.57
CA GLU A 303 9.42 -22.57 3.98
C GLU A 303 9.30 -21.36 4.92
N ILE A 304 10.36 -21.00 5.66
CA ILE A 304 10.36 -19.80 6.51
C ILE A 304 10.11 -18.52 5.71
N LEU A 305 10.43 -18.52 4.40
CA LEU A 305 10.25 -17.36 3.54
C LEU A 305 8.78 -16.97 3.40
N GLU A 306 7.84 -17.91 3.48
CA GLU A 306 6.41 -17.59 3.49
C GLU A 306 6.04 -16.65 4.65
N VAL A 307 6.69 -16.84 5.81
CA VAL A 307 6.48 -16.01 7.00
C VAL A 307 7.26 -14.71 6.90
N LEU A 308 8.51 -14.75 6.44
CA LEU A 308 9.39 -13.58 6.40
C LEU A 308 8.98 -12.57 5.33
N LEU A 309 8.39 -13.05 4.23
CA LEU A 309 7.95 -12.25 3.10
C LEU A 309 6.51 -11.75 3.24
N ASN A 310 5.72 -12.31 4.17
CA ASN A 310 4.30 -11.94 4.32
C ASN A 310 4.07 -10.49 4.78
N ASN A 311 5.06 -9.87 5.42
CA ASN A 311 4.97 -8.53 6.05
C ASN A 311 6.05 -7.57 5.52
N GLN A 312 6.27 -7.59 4.21
CA GLN A 312 7.18 -6.65 3.54
C GLN A 312 6.41 -5.42 3.07
#